data_AF-A0A3L7RKE9-F1
#
_entry.id   AF-A0A3L7RKE9-F1
#
_cell.length_a   1.000
_cell.length_b   1.000
_cell.length_c   1.000
_cell.angle_alpha   90.00
_cell.angle_beta   90.00
_cell.angle_gamma   90.00
#
_symmetry.space_group_name_H-M   'P 1'
#
loop_
_entity.id
_entity.type
_entity.pdbx_description
1 polymer ?
#
loop_
_entity_poly.entity_id
_entity_poly.type
_entity_poly.pdbx_seq_one_letter_code
_entity_poly.pdbx_strand_id
1 'polypeptide(L)' 'GHLVRGTKRHPTIEDNVVIYANATVLGGATRIGHDSVIGSNVWLTRSIDPRTTVVLERPKLRMRGEVPALEHDYQI' A
#
# COMPACT_ATOMS: atom_id res chain seq x y z
N GLY A 1 28.74 4.86 -21.22
CA GLY A 1 28.34 4.69 -19.82
C GLY A 1 28.78 3.33 -19.33
N HIS A 2 29.32 3.22 -18.13
CA HIS A 2 29.72 1.94 -17.54
C HIS A 2 28.47 1.07 -17.29
N LEU A 3 28.37 -0.06 -17.97
CA LEU A 3 27.32 -1.06 -17.77
C LEU A 3 27.57 -1.77 -16.43
N VAL A 4 26.88 -1.35 -15.38
CA VAL A 4 26.90 -2.05 -14.08
C VAL A 4 25.94 -3.25 -14.15
N ARG A 5 26.51 -4.44 -14.33
CA ARG A 5 25.79 -5.72 -14.31
C ARG A 5 25.90 -6.36 -12.92
N GLY A 6 24.82 -7.01 -12.47
CA GLY A 6 24.82 -7.81 -11.24
C GLY A 6 24.34 -7.11 -9.96
N THR A 7 24.10 -5.80 -9.95
CA THR A 7 23.56 -5.12 -8.76
C THR A 7 22.08 -5.43 -8.56
N LYS A 8 21.69 -5.76 -7.32
CA LYS A 8 20.28 -5.98 -6.92
C LYS A 8 19.48 -4.68 -7.07
N ARG A 9 18.34 -4.74 -7.79
CA ARG A 9 17.48 -3.58 -8.06
C ARG A 9 16.02 -3.77 -7.64
N HIS A 10 15.64 -4.99 -7.27
CA HIS A 10 14.28 -5.36 -6.88
C HIS A 10 14.22 -5.70 -5.38
N PRO A 11 13.05 -5.54 -4.75
CA PRO A 11 12.86 -5.83 -3.33
C PRO A 11 13.10 -7.31 -3.01
N THR A 12 13.36 -7.59 -1.74
CA THR A 12 13.28 -8.94 -1.16
C THR A 12 11.94 -9.10 -0.47
N ILE A 13 11.25 -10.20 -0.75
CA ILE A 13 10.01 -10.59 -0.08
C ILE A 13 10.33 -11.82 0.78
N GLU A 14 10.12 -11.72 2.09
CA GLU A 14 10.33 -12.85 3.02
C GLU A 14 9.12 -13.79 3.06
N ASP A 15 9.18 -14.81 3.92
CA ASP A 15 8.19 -15.89 4.00
C ASP A 15 6.81 -15.39 4.43
N ASN A 16 5.76 -16.05 3.91
CA ASN A 16 4.35 -15.79 4.25
C ASN A 16 3.86 -14.35 4.03
N VAL A 17 4.57 -13.55 3.23
CA VAL A 17 4.11 -12.20 2.90
C VAL A 17 2.91 -12.25 1.95
N VAL A 18 1.87 -11.48 2.27
CA VAL A 18 0.70 -11.29 1.40
C VAL A 18 0.78 -9.92 0.74
N ILE A 19 0.73 -9.87 -0.59
CA ILE A 19 0.71 -8.62 -1.36
C ILE A 19 -0.59 -8.57 -2.17
N TYR A 20 -1.43 -7.59 -1.89
CA TYR A 20 -2.70 -7.41 -2.57
C TYR A 20 -2.56 -6.66 -3.91
N ALA A 21 -3.65 -6.67 -4.69
CA ALA A 21 -3.69 -6.15 -6.05
C ALA A 21 -3.22 -4.68 -6.16
N ASN A 22 -2.52 -4.37 -7.25
CA ASN A 22 -2.00 -3.04 -7.57
C ASN A 22 -1.01 -2.43 -6.56
N ALA A 23 -0.51 -3.21 -5.59
CA ALA A 23 0.59 -2.75 -4.75
C ALA A 23 1.89 -2.63 -5.57
N THR A 24 2.65 -1.58 -5.31
CA THR A 24 3.94 -1.30 -5.95
C THR A 24 5.04 -1.30 -4.88
N VAL A 25 5.99 -2.23 -4.96
CA VAL A 25 7.14 -2.31 -4.05
C VAL A 25 8.43 -2.12 -4.85
N LEU A 26 9.22 -1.11 -4.50
CA LEU A 26 10.42 -0.71 -5.25
C LEU A 26 11.67 -0.66 -4.37
N GLY A 27 12.82 -0.90 -4.99
CA GLY A 27 14.14 -0.69 -4.38
C GLY A 27 14.91 -1.99 -4.12
N GLY A 28 16.17 -2.04 -4.58
CA GLY A 28 17.06 -3.18 -4.37
C GLY A 28 17.38 -3.47 -2.90
N ALA A 29 17.31 -2.45 -2.04
CA ALA A 29 17.53 -2.56 -0.60
C ALA A 29 16.23 -2.78 0.20
N THR A 30 15.05 -2.69 -0.44
CA THR A 30 13.76 -2.83 0.22
C THR A 30 13.52 -4.30 0.58
N ARG A 31 13.17 -4.55 1.84
CA ARG A 31 12.83 -5.88 2.36
C ARG A 31 11.48 -5.86 3.06
N ILE A 32 10.64 -6.82 2.71
CA ILE A 32 9.33 -7.00 3.33
C ILE A 32 9.45 -8.15 4.31
N GLY A 33 9.38 -7.85 5.61
CA GLY A 33 9.55 -8.83 6.68
C GLY A 33 8.50 -9.94 6.65
N HIS A 34 8.85 -11.13 7.15
CA HIS A 34 7.99 -12.30 7.13
C HIS A 34 6.62 -12.07 7.81
N ASP A 35 5.61 -12.81 7.38
CA ASP A 35 4.21 -12.72 7.88
C ASP A 35 3.59 -11.31 7.77
N SER A 36 4.12 -10.45 6.89
CA SER A 36 3.59 -9.10 6.67
C SER A 36 2.53 -9.06 5.58
N VAL A 37 1.66 -8.05 5.64
CA VAL A 37 0.56 -7.84 4.69
C VAL A 37 0.69 -6.46 4.05
N ILE A 38 0.77 -6.42 2.72
CA ILE A 38 0.77 -5.19 1.91
C ILE A 38 -0.60 -5.04 1.24
N GLY A 39 -1.36 -4.03 1.68
CA GLY A 39 -2.68 -3.71 1.16
C GLY A 39 -2.69 -3.27 -0.31
N SER A 40 -3.88 -3.32 -0.92
CA SER A 40 -4.06 -2.95 -2.32
C SER A 40 -3.65 -1.50 -2.58
N ASN A 41 -3.11 -1.23 -3.77
CA ASN A 41 -2.66 0.09 -4.21
C ASN A 41 -1.57 0.74 -3.34
N VAL A 42 -0.99 0.05 -2.36
CA VAL A 42 0.10 0.58 -1.53
C VAL A 42 1.35 0.82 -2.38
N TRP A 43 1.99 1.97 -2.18
CA TRP A 43 3.29 2.30 -2.77
C TRP A 43 4.38 2.28 -1.71
N LEU A 44 5.34 1.36 -1.81
CA LEU A 44 6.35 1.13 -0.78
C LEU A 44 7.77 1.15 -1.37
N THR A 45 8.61 2.03 -0.82
CA THR A 45 10.02 2.21 -1.23
C THR A 45 11.01 2.00 -0.08
N ARG A 46 10.51 1.56 1.08
CA ARG A 46 11.29 1.31 2.29
C ARG A 46 10.95 -0.05 2.88
N SER A 47 11.90 -0.63 3.61
CA SER A 47 11.69 -1.90 4.29
C SER A 47 10.65 -1.79 5.40
N ILE A 48 10.01 -2.90 5.71
CA ILE A 48 9.13 -3.05 6.86
C ILE A 48 9.53 -4.26 7.69
N ASP A 49 9.30 -4.18 8.99
CA ASP A 49 9.59 -5.27 9.93
C ASP A 49 8.59 -6.42 9.76
N PRO A 50 8.95 -7.64 10.18
CA PRO A 50 8.03 -8.78 10.17
C PRO A 50 6.73 -8.54 10.93
N ARG A 51 5.66 -9.23 10.51
CA ARG A 51 4.31 -9.14 11.09
C ARG A 51 3.71 -7.73 11.02
N THR A 52 4.07 -6.96 9.99
CA THR A 52 3.55 -5.60 9.78
C THR A 52 2.41 -5.62 8.76
N THR A 53 1.36 -4.83 9.01
CA THR A 53 0.31 -4.56 8.02
C THR A 53 0.42 -3.13 7.50
N VAL A 54 0.59 -2.98 6.19
CA VAL A 54 0.64 -1.66 5.51
C VAL A 54 -0.62 -1.51 4.68
N VAL A 55 -1.40 -0.46 4.94
CA VAL A 55 -2.61 -0.13 4.18
C VAL A 55 -2.60 1.34 3.82
N LEU A 56 -3.29 1.69 2.74
CA LEU A 56 -3.62 3.09 2.47
C LEU A 56 -4.67 3.57 3.46
N GLU A 57 -4.60 4.84 3.82
CA GLU A 57 -5.70 5.49 4.52
C GLU A 57 -6.97 5.45 3.69
N ARG A 58 -8.12 5.50 4.38
CA ARG A 58 -9.41 5.56 3.71
C ARG A 58 -9.45 6.81 2.82
N PRO A 59 -9.63 6.66 1.51
CA PRO A 59 -9.59 7.81 0.61
C PRO A 59 -10.74 8.76 0.91
N LYS A 60 -10.45 10.06 0.92
CA LYS A 60 -11.47 11.11 0.95
C LYS A 60 -12.09 11.21 -0.43
N LEU A 61 -13.23 10.55 -0.61
CA LEU A 61 -13.95 10.55 -1.88
C LEU A 61 -14.54 11.93 -2.14
N ARG A 62 -14.43 12.40 -3.38
CA ARG A 62 -15.17 13.56 -3.88
C ARG A 62 -16.20 13.07 -4.87
N MET A 63 -17.47 13.04 -4.46
CA MET A 63 -18.57 12.62 -5.32
C MET A 63 -19.22 13.84 -5.96
N ARG A 64 -19.37 13.82 -7.30
CA ARG A 64 -20.11 14.86 -8.02
C ARG A 64 -21.58 14.46 -8.03
N GLY A 65 -22.42 15.18 -7.26
CA GLY A 65 -23.86 14.94 -7.17
C GLY A 65 -24.37 14.48 -5.80
N GLU A 66 -23.54 14.51 -4.75
CA GLU A 66 -24.05 14.38 -3.38
C GLU A 66 -24.97 15.57 -3.08
N VAL A 67 -26.27 15.30 -3.03
CA VAL A 67 -27.22 16.19 -2.36
C VAL A 67 -26.78 16.22 -0.90
N PRO A 68 -26.51 17.40 -0.30
CA PRO A 68 -26.22 17.48 1.13
C PRO A 68 -27.32 16.73 1.89
N ALA A 69 -26.94 15.90 2.87
CA ALA A 69 -27.90 15.18 3.68
C ALA A 69 -28.87 16.22 4.29
N LEU A 70 -30.12 16.21 3.82
CA LEU A 70 -31.17 16.98 4.45
C LEU A 70 -31.37 16.37 5.83
N GLU A 71 -31.03 17.13 6.87
CA GLU A 71 -31.37 16.81 8.25
C GLU A 71 -32.89 16.60 8.30
N HIS A 72 -33.31 15.34 8.42
CA HIS A 72 -34.71 14.98 8.54
C HIS A 72 -35.11 15.15 10.00
N ASP A 73 -35.40 16.40 10.38
CA ASP A 73 -36.15 16.72 11.58
C ASP A 73 -37.63 16.35 11.36
N TYR A 74 -37.94 15.05 11.42
CA TYR A 74 -39.32 14.61 11.64
C TYR A 74 -39.62 14.75 13.13
N GLN A 75 -40.11 15.92 13.55
CA GLN A 75 -40.82 16.04 14.82
C GLN A 75 -42.25 15.53 14.62
N ILE A 76 -42.60 14.45 15.33
CA ILE A 76 -43.98 14.05 15.63
C ILE A 76 -44.38 14.70 16.95
#